data_AF-A0A941DYC8-F1
#
_entry.id   AF-A0A941DYC8-F1
#
_cell.length_a   1.000
_cell.length_b   1.000
_cell.length_c   1.000
_cell.angle_alpha   90.00
_cell.angle_beta   90.00
_cell.angle_gamma   90.00
#
_symmetry.space_group_name_H-M   'P 1'
#
loop_
_entity.id
_entity.type
_entity.pdbx_description
1 polymer ?
#
loop_
_entity_poly.entity_id
_entity_poly.type
_entity_poly.pdbx_seq_one_letter_code
_entity_poly.pdbx_strand_id
1 'polypeptide(L)'
;MVIKVENENRIFSFIYDQSEFGNFVLAIRLIDEMKASYLLEAASIAREDYFGDNKQNWYLYKTTKSEFIKWFDNLPGPGTDIDNIEHQIISTSETTFEILSKYEPIVKVELK
;
A
#
# COMPACT_ATOMS: atom_id res chain seq x y z
N MET A 1 -11.29 2.95 -5.59
CA MET A 1 -10.91 1.62 -5.06
C MET A 1 -10.96 1.68 -3.55
N VAL A 2 -11.47 0.65 -2.87
CA VAL A 2 -11.45 0.58 -1.39
C VAL A 2 -10.80 -0.74 -0.98
N ILE A 3 -9.74 -0.65 -0.17
CA ILE A 3 -9.12 -1.81 0.49
C ILE A 3 -9.61 -1.82 1.93
N LYS A 4 -10.21 -2.93 2.35
CA LYS A 4 -10.64 -3.13 3.74
C LYS A 4 -9.74 -4.14 4.41
N VAL A 5 -9.19 -3.75 5.55
CA VAL A 5 -8.41 -4.62 6.43
C VAL A 5 -9.10 -4.63 7.78
N GLU A 6 -9.23 -5.81 8.37
CA GLU A 6 -9.84 -5.96 9.69
C GLU A 6 -8.85 -6.51 10.71
N ASN A 7 -9.03 -6.11 11.96
CA ASN A 7 -8.50 -6.83 13.10
C ASN A 7 -9.65 -7.25 14.03
N GLU A 8 -9.32 -7.73 15.22
CA GLU A 8 -10.30 -8.24 16.19
C GLU A 8 -11.38 -7.21 16.55
N ASN A 9 -11.05 -5.91 16.56
CA ASN A 9 -11.91 -4.87 17.12
C ASN A 9 -12.27 -3.75 16.14
N ARG A 10 -11.58 -3.68 14.99
CA ARG A 10 -11.65 -2.54 14.07
C ARG A 10 -11.63 -2.96 12.61
N ILE A 11 -12.29 -2.15 11.79
CA ILE A 11 -12.22 -2.19 10.33
C ILE A 11 -11.52 -0.93 9.86
N PHE A 12 -10.49 -1.12 9.04
CA PHE A 12 -9.70 -0.07 8.41
C PHE A 12 -10.03 -0.05 6.93
N SER A 13 -10.55 1.07 6.44
CA SER A 13 -10.86 1.27 5.02
C SER A 13 -9.88 2.27 4.42
N PHE A 14 -9.06 1.83 3.48
CA PHE A 14 -8.20 2.66 2.64
C PHE A 14 -8.96 2.99 1.36
N ILE A 15 -9.41 4.23 1.28
CA ILE A 15 -10.32 4.69 0.24
C ILE A 15 -9.52 5.54 -0.75
N TYR A 16 -9.37 5.01 -1.95
CA TYR A 16 -8.88 5.71 -3.13
C TYR A 16 -10.09 6.18 -3.93
N ASP A 17 -10.65 7.31 -3.53
CA ASP A 17 -11.79 7.99 -4.14
C ASP A 17 -11.35 9.43 -4.42
N GLN A 18 -10.84 9.65 -5.63
CA GLN A 18 -10.59 10.98 -6.16
C GLN A 18 -11.41 11.06 -7.45
N SER A 19 -12.71 11.30 -7.27
CA SER A 19 -13.73 11.32 -8.32
C SER A 19 -13.53 12.43 -9.36
N GLU A 20 -12.74 13.46 -9.08
CA GLU A 20 -12.52 14.59 -10.00
C GLU A 20 -11.48 14.35 -11.10
N PHE A 21 -10.56 13.38 -10.99
CA PHE A 21 -9.39 13.31 -11.89
C PHE A 21 -9.22 12.04 -12.74
N GLY A 22 -10.04 11.01 -12.57
CA GLY A 22 -9.83 9.72 -13.26
C GLY A 22 -8.49 9.05 -12.88
N ASN A 23 -8.34 7.75 -13.19
CA ASN A 23 -7.18 6.87 -12.89
C ASN A 23 -6.31 7.28 -11.68
N PHE A 24 -6.85 7.07 -10.48
CA PHE A 24 -6.22 7.40 -9.20
C PHE A 24 -5.30 6.28 -8.66
N VAL A 25 -5.51 5.04 -9.11
CA VAL A 25 -4.62 3.88 -8.84
C VAL A 25 -4.11 3.41 -10.19
N LEU A 26 -2.80 3.36 -10.34
CA LEU A 26 -2.11 3.07 -11.60
C LEU A 26 -1.81 1.58 -11.74
N ALA A 27 -1.44 0.93 -10.65
CA ALA A 27 -1.24 -0.51 -10.58
C ALA A 27 -1.54 -1.03 -9.18
N ILE A 28 -1.97 -2.29 -9.11
CA ILE A 28 -2.10 -3.02 -7.85
C ILE A 28 -1.52 -4.42 -8.01
N ARG A 29 -0.79 -4.87 -6.99
CA ARG A 29 -0.28 -6.23 -6.88
C ARG A 29 -0.67 -6.80 -5.52
N LEU A 30 -1.25 -7.98 -5.53
CA LEU A 30 -1.54 -8.75 -4.32
C LEU A 30 -0.45 -9.82 -4.19
N ILE A 31 0.20 -9.86 -3.03
CA ILE A 31 1.22 -10.85 -2.72
C ILE A 31 0.81 -11.61 -1.47
N ASP A 32 0.77 -12.94 -1.59
CA ASP A 32 0.69 -13.84 -0.43
C ASP A 32 1.92 -13.62 0.47
N GLU A 33 1.73 -13.57 1.79
CA GLU A 33 2.80 -13.21 2.75
C GLU A 33 4.12 -13.99 2.52
N MET A 34 4.03 -15.29 2.17
CA MET A 34 5.19 -16.14 1.86
C MET A 34 6.04 -15.67 0.67
N LYS A 35 5.49 -14.88 -0.26
CA LYS A 35 6.17 -14.37 -1.45
C LYS A 35 6.66 -12.92 -1.28
N ALA A 36 6.29 -12.26 -0.18
CA ALA A 36 6.66 -10.88 0.13
C ALA A 36 7.87 -10.78 1.08
N SER A 37 8.66 -11.84 1.24
CA SER A 37 9.77 -11.89 2.20
C SER A 37 10.81 -10.77 2.03
N TYR A 38 10.96 -10.25 0.81
CA TYR A 38 11.82 -9.11 0.51
C TYR A 38 11.34 -7.79 1.14
N LEU A 39 10.05 -7.69 1.49
CA LEU A 39 9.49 -6.54 2.22
C LEU A 39 9.59 -6.71 3.73
N LEU A 40 9.87 -7.91 4.23
CA LEU A 40 9.76 -8.25 5.65
C LEU A 40 10.70 -7.42 6.52
N GLU A 41 11.94 -7.24 6.08
CA GLU A 41 12.94 -6.44 6.79
C GLU A 41 12.56 -4.95 6.81
N ALA A 42 12.27 -4.37 5.64
CA ALA A 42 11.89 -2.96 5.53
C ALA A 42 10.59 -2.65 6.29
N ALA A 43 9.61 -3.54 6.23
CA ALA A 43 8.36 -3.43 6.99
C ALA A 43 8.62 -3.56 8.49
N SER A 44 9.48 -4.49 8.93
CA SER A 44 9.84 -4.63 10.34
C SER A 44 10.53 -3.39 10.90
N ILE A 45 11.49 -2.81 10.17
CA ILE A 45 12.20 -1.59 10.59
C ILE A 45 11.20 -0.43 10.70
N ALA A 46 10.42 -0.19 9.65
CA ALA A 46 9.45 0.90 9.64
C ALA A 46 8.33 0.71 10.68
N ARG A 47 8.05 -0.54 11.08
CA ARG A 47 7.14 -0.86 12.20
C ARG A 47 7.71 -0.42 13.53
N GLU A 48 8.95 -0.80 13.80
CA GLU A 48 9.66 -0.45 15.03
C GLU A 48 9.80 1.08 15.16
N ASP A 49 10.17 1.76 14.08
CA ASP A 49 10.31 3.22 14.05
C ASP A 49 9.01 3.97 14.37
N TYR A 50 7.85 3.49 13.88
CA TYR A 50 6.59 4.22 14.01
C TYR A 50 5.75 3.81 15.24
N PHE A 51 5.78 2.53 15.61
CA PHE A 51 4.90 1.97 16.63
C PHE A 51 5.65 1.48 17.88
N GLY A 52 6.98 1.36 17.85
CA GLY A 52 7.75 0.73 18.93
C GLY A 52 7.23 -0.68 19.23
N ASP A 53 6.89 -0.94 20.50
CA ASP A 53 6.36 -2.24 20.95
C ASP A 53 4.90 -2.53 20.54
N ASN A 54 4.20 -1.58 19.90
CA ASN A 54 2.78 -1.73 19.57
C ASN A 54 2.58 -2.57 18.30
N LYS A 55 2.21 -3.84 18.50
CA LYS A 55 1.99 -4.84 17.42
C LYS A 55 0.58 -4.73 16.84
N GLN A 56 0.35 -3.79 15.92
CA GLN A 56 -0.87 -3.80 15.09
C GLN A 56 -0.85 -5.01 14.13
N ASN A 57 -2.02 -5.49 13.70
CA ASN A 57 -2.10 -6.63 12.75
C ASN A 57 -1.98 -6.19 11.28
N TRP A 58 -1.82 -4.89 11.02
CA TRP A 58 -1.64 -4.34 9.69
C TRP A 58 -0.80 -3.06 9.72
N TYR A 59 -0.20 -2.72 8.58
CA TYR A 59 0.67 -1.56 8.43
C TYR A 59 0.55 -0.94 7.04
N LEU A 60 0.69 0.39 6.94
CA LEU A 60 0.79 1.13 5.69
C LEU A 60 2.18 1.75 5.58
N TYR A 61 2.91 1.43 4.52
CA TYR A 61 4.22 2.01 4.20
C TYR A 61 4.21 2.69 2.86
N LYS A 62 5.11 3.66 2.67
CA LYS A 62 5.27 4.37 1.41
C LYS A 62 6.74 4.48 1.02
N THR A 63 7.01 4.36 -0.27
CA THR A 63 8.35 4.59 -0.82
C THR A 63 8.26 5.12 -2.25
N THR A 64 9.22 5.98 -2.61
CA THR A 64 9.44 6.43 -3.99
C THR A 64 10.58 5.67 -4.66
N LYS A 65 11.28 4.80 -3.92
CA LYS A 65 12.36 3.93 -4.41
C LYS A 65 11.91 2.48 -4.33
N SER A 66 11.23 2.01 -5.37
CA SER A 66 10.66 0.65 -5.43
C SER A 66 10.97 -0.02 -6.77
N GLU A 67 11.34 -1.30 -6.74
CA GLU A 67 11.43 -2.13 -7.95
C GLU A 67 10.06 -2.28 -8.64
N PHE A 68 8.96 -2.15 -7.90
CA PHE A 68 7.61 -2.16 -8.48
C PHE A 68 7.32 -0.90 -9.30
N ILE A 69 7.82 0.27 -8.86
CA ILE A 69 7.78 1.51 -9.65
C ILE A 69 8.64 1.33 -10.90
N LYS A 70 9.90 0.87 -10.74
CA LYS A 70 10.79 0.64 -11.89
C LYS A 70 10.20 -0.33 -12.91
N TRP A 71 9.55 -1.40 -12.46
CA TRP A 71 8.84 -2.32 -13.34
C TRP A 71 7.71 -1.60 -14.10
N PHE A 72 6.90 -0.79 -13.41
CA PHE A 72 5.81 -0.04 -14.00
C PHE A 72 6.29 0.95 -15.05
N ASP A 73 7.38 1.68 -14.78
CA ASP A 73 7.99 2.64 -15.71
C ASP A 73 8.53 1.98 -17.00
N ASN A 74 8.78 0.67 -16.98
CA ASN A 74 9.24 -0.09 -18.15
C ASN A 74 8.08 -0.68 -18.99
N LEU A 75 6.82 -0.53 -18.56
CA LEU A 75 5.69 -1.03 -19.32
C LEU A 75 5.40 -0.14 -20.53
N PRO A 76 5.17 -0.72 -21.73
CA PRO A 76 4.80 0.06 -22.90
C PRO A 76 3.38 0.62 -22.72
N GLY A 77 3.24 1.94 -22.63
CA GLY A 77 1.94 2.60 -22.55
C GLY A 77 2.01 4.06 -22.06
N PRO A 78 0.88 4.79 -22.06
CA PRO A 78 0.80 6.21 -21.67
C PRO A 78 1.01 6.47 -20.16
N GLY A 79 1.67 5.56 -19.45
CA GLY A 79 1.90 5.61 -18.01
C GLY A 79 3.34 5.91 -17.57
N THR A 80 4.29 5.92 -18.50
CA THR A 80 5.72 6.11 -18.23
C THR A 80 6.12 7.56 -17.94
N ASP A 81 5.29 8.51 -18.37
CA ASP A 81 5.54 9.96 -18.20
C ASP A 81 4.79 10.50 -16.96
N ILE A 82 4.44 9.62 -16.04
CA ILE A 82 3.64 9.96 -14.88
C ILE A 82 4.56 10.32 -13.71
N ASP A 83 4.69 11.61 -13.44
CA ASP A 83 5.43 12.09 -12.27
C ASP A 83 4.68 11.85 -10.95
N ASN A 84 5.44 11.79 -9.85
CA ASN A 84 4.98 11.70 -8.46
C ASN A 84 4.16 10.44 -8.13
N ILE A 85 4.54 9.28 -8.70
CA ILE A 85 3.98 7.99 -8.29
C ILE A 85 4.58 7.59 -6.93
N GLU A 86 3.69 7.29 -5.99
CA GLU A 86 4.05 6.64 -4.74
C GLU A 86 3.77 5.14 -4.83
N HIS A 87 4.70 4.34 -4.27
CA HIS A 87 4.44 2.96 -3.96
C HIS A 87 3.97 2.82 -2.53
N GLN A 88 2.71 2.43 -2.36
CA GLN A 88 2.04 2.26 -1.08
C GLN A 88 1.86 0.78 -0.80
N ILE A 89 2.27 0.34 0.38
CA ILE A 89 2.28 -1.07 0.78
C ILE A 89 1.40 -1.22 2.00
N ILE A 90 0.29 -1.93 1.88
CA ILE A 90 -0.57 -2.32 3.00
C ILE A 90 -0.27 -3.78 3.32
N SER A 91 0.42 -4.05 4.42
CA SER A 91 0.75 -5.41 4.84
C SER A 91 -0.14 -5.82 6.01
N THR A 92 -0.72 -7.01 5.92
CA THR A 92 -1.52 -7.68 6.96
C THR A 92 -0.85 -9.01 7.29
N SER A 93 -1.31 -9.72 8.32
CA SER A 93 -0.82 -11.07 8.66
C SER A 93 -1.08 -12.14 7.60
N GLU A 94 -1.89 -11.85 6.57
CA GLU A 94 -2.26 -12.86 5.56
C GLU A 94 -1.93 -12.40 4.14
N THR A 95 -1.95 -11.10 3.89
CA THR A 95 -1.83 -10.53 2.54
C THR A 95 -1.09 -9.21 2.58
N THR A 96 -0.25 -8.99 1.57
CA THR A 96 0.35 -7.68 1.30
C THR A 96 -0.22 -7.11 -0.01
N PHE A 97 -0.73 -5.88 0.06
CA PHE A 97 -1.20 -5.11 -1.07
C PHE A 97 -0.13 -4.07 -1.42
N GLU A 98 0.36 -4.11 -2.65
CA GLU A 98 1.24 -3.09 -3.20
C GLU A 98 0.47 -2.27 -4.24
N ILE A 99 0.40 -0.96 -4.04
CA ILE A 99 -0.44 -0.04 -4.79
C ILE A 99 0.46 1.08 -5.33
N LEU A 100 0.42 1.31 -6.64
CA LEU A 100 1.00 2.50 -7.24
C LEU A 100 -0.10 3.54 -7.40
N SER A 101 0.08 4.70 -6.77
CA SER A 101 -0.89 5.79 -6.81
C SER A 101 -0.20 7.14 -6.78
N LYS A 102 -0.83 8.14 -7.39
CA LYS A 102 -0.45 9.55 -7.25
C LYS A 102 -0.93 10.20 -5.95
N TYR A 103 -1.83 9.53 -5.23
CA TYR A 103 -2.57 10.12 -4.14
C TYR A 103 -2.54 9.23 -2.91
N GLU A 104 -2.52 9.86 -1.75
CA GLU A 104 -2.71 9.15 -0.49
C GLU A 104 -4.17 8.68 -0.35
N PRO A 105 -4.42 7.48 0.21
CA PRO A 105 -5.78 7.04 0.50
C PRO A 105 -6.34 7.80 1.69
N ILE A 106 -7.66 7.98 1.69
CA ILE A 106 -8.37 8.35 2.91
C ILE A 106 -8.46 7.11 3.80
N VAL A 107 -7.94 7.20 5.02
CA VAL A 107 -8.02 6.10 6.00
C VAL A 107 -9.21 6.35 6.92
N LYS A 108 -10.20 5.44 6.87
CA LYS A 108 -11.32 5.42 7.82
C LYS A 108 -11.18 4.24 8.78
N VAL A 109 -11.48 4.47 10.05
CA VAL A 109 -11.42 3.46 11.11
C VAL A 109 -12.80 3.35 11.75
N GLU A 110 -13.35 2.14 11.76
CA GLU A 110 -14.65 1.82 12.35
C GLU A 110 -14.46 0.74 13.42
N LEU A 111 -15.25 0.81 14.50
CA LEU A 111 -15.33 -0.28 15.49
C LEU A 111 -16.22 -1.40 14.92
N LYS A 112 -15.85 -2.65 15.19
CA LYS A 112 -16.72 -3.80 14.91
C LYS A 112 -17.90 -3.86 15.87
#